data_AF-M5BYB6-F1
#
_entry.id   AF-M5BYB6-F1
#
_cell.length_a   1.000
_cell.length_b   1.000
_cell.length_c   1.000
_cell.angle_alpha   90.00
_cell.angle_beta   90.00
_cell.angle_gamma   90.00
#
_symmetry.space_group_name_H-M   'P 1'
#
loop_
_entity.id
_entity.type
_entity.pdbx_description
1 polymer ?
#
loop_
_entity_poly.entity_id
_entity_poly.type
_entity_poly.pdbx_seq_one_letter_code
_entity_poly.pdbx_strand_id
1 'polypeptide(L)'
;MNQAVASEDSGSVSHSVCKLITALGEHSTQYLAAHLNETNVQKFMEVALGYTGFPGWYGIDEEESEMVLPFWYLLEEALLDADYVGDQNGELWGVAKAIYLQLVRILQRKVTWPAEPGWAKDQRDKFSNYRRDVGDALINAYYVLRDEMLRELVEPLVERLANEPVDWECVEATLHNIKAIQEALPVDPNPSLATLFGPRVLGRLPRAGTHRPVRARGHPLETTAIAWVLKLPPTAQLWPSRVPTRERVRAYYWTLSAMSSPRLKSPPYAEMQPGR
;
A
#
# COMPACT_ATOMS: atom_id res chain seq x y z
N MET A 1 2.38 -15.56 -22.33
CA MET A 1 2.98 -15.41 -20.99
C MET A 1 3.70 -16.68 -20.53
N ASN A 2 3.03 -17.85 -20.51
CA ASN A 2 3.63 -19.13 -20.02
C ASN A 2 4.87 -19.65 -20.80
N GLN A 3 5.20 -19.11 -21.96
CA GLN A 3 6.38 -19.50 -22.74
C GLN A 3 7.56 -18.50 -22.64
N ALA A 4 7.39 -17.37 -21.94
CA ALA A 4 8.39 -16.29 -21.91
C ALA A 4 9.42 -16.39 -20.75
N VAL A 5 9.39 -17.47 -19.97
CA VAL A 5 10.21 -17.62 -18.75
C VAL A 5 11.39 -18.61 -18.94
N ALA A 6 11.63 -19.09 -20.17
CA ALA A 6 12.51 -20.24 -20.40
C ALA A 6 13.77 -19.99 -21.28
N SER A 7 14.04 -18.77 -21.78
CA SER A 7 15.28 -18.50 -22.55
C SER A 7 15.84 -17.08 -22.32
N GLU A 8 17.14 -16.88 -22.52
CA GLU A 8 17.75 -15.53 -22.42
C GLU A 8 17.16 -14.54 -23.45
N ASP A 9 16.68 -15.06 -24.59
CA ASP A 9 15.97 -14.27 -25.61
C ASP A 9 14.53 -13.93 -25.21
N SER A 10 13.92 -14.71 -24.32
CA SER A 10 12.55 -14.46 -23.86
C SER A 10 12.45 -13.23 -22.95
N GLY A 11 13.55 -12.80 -22.34
CA GLY A 11 13.62 -11.54 -21.59
C GLY A 11 13.42 -10.31 -22.49
N SER A 12 14.11 -10.25 -23.63
CA SER A 12 14.04 -9.10 -24.55
C SER A 12 12.66 -8.95 -25.20
N VAL A 13 12.05 -10.08 -25.57
CA VAL A 13 10.68 -10.12 -26.11
C VAL A 13 9.67 -9.76 -25.04
N SER A 14 9.78 -10.32 -23.83
CA SER A 14 8.90 -10.01 -22.71
C SER A 14 8.91 -8.52 -22.38
N HIS A 15 10.09 -7.91 -22.34
CA HIS A 15 10.28 -6.49 -22.10
C HIS A 15 9.62 -5.62 -23.19
N SER A 16 9.81 -6.00 -24.46
CA SER A 16 9.20 -5.30 -25.61
C SER A 16 7.67 -5.40 -25.59
N VAL A 17 7.13 -6.56 -25.22
CA VAL A 17 5.68 -6.74 -25.04
C VAL A 17 5.18 -5.94 -23.84
N CYS A 18 5.92 -5.87 -22.74
CA CYS A 18 5.57 -5.02 -21.59
C CYS A 18 5.40 -3.56 -22.02
N LYS A 19 6.36 -3.02 -22.79
CA LYS A 19 6.28 -1.65 -23.34
C LYS A 19 5.06 -1.45 -24.22
N LEU A 20 4.73 -2.42 -25.07
CA LEU A 20 3.54 -2.36 -25.92
C LEU A 20 2.26 -2.34 -25.09
N ILE A 21 2.17 -3.20 -24.06
CA ILE A 21 1.01 -3.27 -23.17
C ILE A 21 0.86 -1.97 -22.38
N THR A 22 1.94 -1.45 -21.81
CA THR A 22 1.96 -0.14 -21.15
C THR A 22 1.46 0.95 -22.10
N ALA A 23 2.08 1.12 -23.26
CA ALA A 23 1.73 2.19 -24.20
C ALA A 23 0.29 2.11 -24.70
N LEU A 24 -0.21 0.89 -24.98
CA LEU A 24 -1.60 0.68 -25.38
C LEU A 24 -2.57 1.02 -24.25
N GLY A 25 -2.25 0.60 -23.03
CA GLY A 25 -3.02 0.88 -21.82
C GLY A 25 -3.14 2.38 -21.57
N GLU A 26 -2.01 3.08 -21.54
CA GLU A 26 -1.94 4.53 -21.31
C GLU A 26 -2.73 5.33 -22.34
N HIS A 27 -2.68 4.95 -23.62
CA HIS A 27 -3.40 5.66 -24.68
C HIS A 27 -4.91 5.40 -24.68
N SER A 28 -5.35 4.28 -24.09
CA SER A 28 -6.73 3.77 -24.26
C SER A 28 -7.48 3.65 -22.92
N THR A 29 -7.04 4.33 -21.86
CA THR A 29 -7.59 4.19 -20.49
C THR A 29 -9.08 4.45 -20.40
N GLN A 30 -9.59 5.50 -21.07
CA GLN A 30 -11.03 5.81 -21.14
C GLN A 30 -11.84 4.65 -21.74
N TYR A 31 -11.34 4.05 -22.83
CA TYR A 31 -12.00 2.89 -23.44
C TYR A 31 -11.94 1.68 -22.51
N LEU A 32 -10.78 1.39 -21.91
CA LEU A 32 -10.62 0.27 -21.00
C LEU A 32 -11.53 0.39 -19.76
N ALA A 33 -11.62 1.58 -19.18
CA ALA A 33 -12.48 1.87 -18.03
C ALA A 33 -13.97 1.64 -18.35
N ALA A 34 -14.43 2.07 -19.53
CA ALA A 34 -15.83 1.91 -19.95
C ALA A 34 -16.22 0.47 -20.31
N HIS A 35 -15.25 -0.40 -20.61
CA HIS A 35 -15.48 -1.75 -21.14
C HIS A 35 -14.84 -2.84 -20.26
N LEU A 36 -14.65 -2.60 -18.96
CA LEU A 36 -14.03 -3.56 -18.05
C LEU A 36 -14.72 -4.93 -18.03
N ASN A 37 -16.02 -5.02 -18.30
CA ASN A 37 -16.75 -6.30 -18.33
C ASN A 37 -16.52 -7.10 -19.63
N GLU A 38 -15.89 -6.53 -20.66
CA GLU A 38 -15.64 -7.22 -21.91
C GLU A 38 -14.46 -8.21 -21.79
N THR A 39 -14.63 -9.41 -22.35
CA THR A 39 -13.64 -10.49 -22.29
C THR A 39 -12.24 -10.07 -22.78
N ASN A 40 -12.16 -9.24 -23.82
CA ASN A 40 -10.87 -8.80 -24.37
C ASN A 40 -10.17 -7.79 -23.43
N VAL A 41 -10.94 -6.92 -22.79
CA VAL A 41 -10.43 -5.97 -21.79
C VAL A 41 -10.00 -6.73 -20.53
N GLN A 42 -10.77 -7.72 -20.08
CA GLN A 42 -10.37 -8.60 -18.98
C GLN A 42 -9.03 -9.30 -19.23
N LYS A 43 -8.84 -9.87 -20.42
CA LYS A 43 -7.55 -10.47 -20.81
C LYS A 43 -6.41 -9.45 -20.85
N PHE A 44 -6.69 -8.22 -21.29
CA PHE A 44 -5.70 -7.15 -21.25
C PHE A 44 -5.30 -6.83 -19.80
N MET A 45 -6.29 -6.70 -18.90
CA MET A 45 -6.05 -6.46 -17.46
C MET A 45 -5.27 -7.61 -16.82
N GLU A 46 -5.57 -8.87 -17.16
CA GLU A 46 -4.79 -10.03 -16.71
C GLU A 46 -3.32 -9.95 -17.13
N VAL A 47 -3.04 -9.53 -18.38
CA VAL A 47 -1.67 -9.36 -18.86
C VAL A 47 -0.98 -8.19 -18.15
N ALA A 48 -1.66 -7.06 -17.98
CA ALA A 48 -1.13 -5.90 -17.25
C ALA A 48 -0.82 -6.25 -15.79
N LEU A 49 -1.71 -6.96 -15.09
CA LEU A 49 -1.48 -7.50 -13.75
C LEU A 49 -0.32 -8.49 -13.73
N GLY A 50 -0.20 -9.33 -14.76
CA GLY A 50 0.91 -10.28 -14.90
C GLY A 50 2.27 -9.58 -14.99
N TYR A 51 2.38 -8.47 -15.72
CA TYR A 51 3.60 -7.66 -15.77
C TYR A 51 3.83 -6.85 -14.50
N THR A 52 2.77 -6.32 -13.90
CA THR A 52 2.88 -5.67 -12.59
C THR A 52 3.41 -6.64 -11.52
N GLY A 53 3.00 -7.90 -11.63
CA GLY A 53 3.43 -9.00 -10.79
C GLY A 53 4.59 -9.80 -11.33
N PHE A 54 5.42 -9.24 -12.23
CA PHE A 54 6.50 -9.99 -12.87
C PHE A 54 7.40 -10.66 -11.81
N PRO A 55 7.76 -11.95 -11.98
CA PRO A 55 8.50 -12.69 -10.98
C PRO A 55 9.87 -12.08 -10.66
N GLY A 56 10.27 -12.14 -9.39
CA GLY A 56 11.54 -11.63 -8.90
C GLY A 56 11.45 -10.24 -8.26
N TRP A 57 12.60 -9.71 -7.87
CA TRP A 57 12.75 -8.40 -7.26
C TRP A 57 13.15 -7.34 -8.28
N TYR A 58 12.47 -6.21 -8.22
CA TYR A 58 12.75 -5.07 -9.10
C TYR A 58 14.20 -4.59 -8.94
N GLY A 59 14.85 -4.31 -10.06
CA GLY A 59 16.23 -3.83 -10.10
C GLY A 59 17.28 -4.91 -9.85
N ILE A 60 16.85 -6.16 -9.64
CA ILE A 60 17.69 -7.35 -9.50
C ILE A 60 17.39 -8.33 -10.62
N ASP A 61 16.14 -8.80 -10.67
CA ASP A 61 15.68 -9.85 -11.58
C ASP A 61 14.91 -9.28 -12.77
N GLU A 62 14.25 -8.13 -12.56
CA GLU A 62 13.29 -7.56 -13.52
C GLU A 62 13.17 -6.04 -13.38
N GLU A 63 12.66 -5.40 -14.43
CA GLU A 63 12.30 -3.97 -14.46
C GLU A 63 10.88 -3.75 -15.00
N GLU A 64 10.20 -4.81 -15.42
CA GLU A 64 8.88 -4.84 -16.04
C GLU A 64 7.78 -4.28 -15.14
N SER A 65 7.85 -4.58 -13.85
CA SER A 65 6.80 -4.21 -12.91
C SER A 65 6.68 -2.70 -12.71
N GLU A 66 7.78 -1.95 -12.82
CA GLU A 66 7.78 -0.48 -12.78
C GLU A 66 7.16 0.11 -14.06
N MET A 67 7.47 -0.48 -15.23
CA MET A 67 6.99 0.03 -16.52
C MET A 67 5.47 0.09 -16.64
N VAL A 68 4.72 -0.71 -15.87
CA VAL A 68 3.24 -0.75 -15.94
C VAL A 68 2.59 0.16 -14.89
N LEU A 69 3.34 0.72 -13.93
CA LEU A 69 2.77 1.57 -12.88
C LEU A 69 2.02 2.80 -13.40
N PRO A 70 2.52 3.56 -14.42
CA PRO A 70 1.81 4.73 -14.92
C PRO A 70 0.43 4.41 -15.51
N PHE A 71 0.28 3.23 -16.11
CA PHE A 71 -1.02 2.76 -16.61
C PHE A 71 -2.06 2.67 -15.50
N TRP A 72 -1.71 2.16 -14.31
CA TRP A 72 -2.66 2.03 -13.19
C TRP A 72 -3.12 3.38 -12.63
N TYR A 73 -2.26 4.40 -12.69
CA TYR A 73 -2.62 5.78 -12.38
C TYR A 73 -3.63 6.31 -13.39
N LEU A 74 -3.33 6.23 -14.69
CA LEU A 74 -4.22 6.74 -15.73
C LEU A 74 -5.56 5.99 -15.81
N LEU A 75 -5.58 4.70 -15.49
CA LEU A 75 -6.81 3.93 -15.40
C LEU A 75 -7.67 4.39 -14.22
N GLU A 76 -7.05 4.76 -13.09
CA GLU A 76 -7.77 5.28 -11.93
C GLU A 76 -8.38 6.65 -12.25
N GLU A 77 -7.61 7.55 -12.87
CA GLU A 77 -8.13 8.83 -13.34
C GLU A 77 -9.32 8.64 -14.28
N ALA A 78 -9.20 7.74 -15.27
CA ALA A 78 -10.29 7.44 -16.19
C ALA A 78 -11.53 6.86 -15.49
N LEU A 79 -11.35 6.03 -14.45
CA LEU A 79 -12.45 5.48 -13.66
C LEU A 79 -13.16 6.54 -12.82
N LEU A 80 -12.45 7.54 -12.31
CA LEU A 80 -13.01 8.64 -11.52
C LEU A 80 -13.61 9.77 -12.35
N ASP A 81 -13.06 10.02 -13.54
CA ASP A 81 -13.51 11.07 -14.47
C ASP A 81 -14.75 10.64 -15.28
N ALA A 82 -14.93 9.34 -15.48
CA ALA A 82 -16.02 8.82 -16.29
C ALA A 82 -17.40 9.02 -15.63
N ASP A 83 -18.11 10.05 -16.08
CA ASP A 83 -19.56 10.28 -15.84
C ASP A 83 -20.44 9.04 -16.16
N TYR A 84 -19.92 8.05 -16.90
CA TYR A 84 -20.59 6.80 -17.30
C TYR A 84 -20.30 5.56 -16.44
N VAL A 85 -19.37 5.59 -15.47
CA VAL A 85 -19.35 4.60 -14.37
C VAL A 85 -20.37 5.04 -13.31
N GLY A 86 -21.53 5.54 -13.77
CA GLY A 86 -22.48 6.44 -13.11
C GLY A 86 -23.19 5.87 -11.87
N ASP A 87 -22.73 4.73 -11.38
CA ASP A 87 -23.02 4.22 -10.05
C ASP A 87 -21.77 3.53 -9.49
N GLN A 88 -21.18 4.08 -8.43
CA GLN A 88 -20.12 3.41 -7.64
C GLN A 88 -20.60 2.12 -6.97
N ASN A 89 -21.89 1.77 -7.10
CA ASN A 89 -22.46 0.48 -6.71
C ASN A 89 -22.82 -0.40 -7.92
N GLY A 90 -22.53 0.06 -9.13
CA GLY A 90 -22.78 -0.66 -10.37
C GLY A 90 -21.82 -1.82 -10.59
N GLU A 91 -22.21 -2.75 -11.47
CA GLU A 91 -21.44 -3.96 -11.80
C GLU A 91 -20.02 -3.62 -12.27
N LEU A 92 -19.88 -2.60 -13.14
CA LEU A 92 -18.59 -2.18 -13.70
C LEU A 92 -17.62 -1.68 -12.61
N TRP A 93 -18.13 -0.95 -11.62
CA TRP A 93 -17.33 -0.52 -10.48
C TRP A 93 -16.92 -1.69 -9.58
N GLY A 94 -17.81 -2.68 -9.41
CA GLY A 94 -17.48 -3.94 -8.76
C GLY A 94 -16.32 -4.68 -9.45
N VAL A 95 -16.32 -4.70 -10.79
CA VAL A 95 -15.21 -5.25 -11.59
C VAL A 95 -13.93 -4.44 -11.39
N ALA A 96 -14.02 -3.10 -11.42
CA ALA A 96 -12.86 -2.23 -11.16
C ALA A 96 -12.26 -2.51 -9.77
N LYS A 97 -13.09 -2.56 -8.73
CA LYS A 97 -12.65 -2.93 -7.37
C LYS A 97 -11.97 -4.29 -7.34
N ALA A 98 -12.50 -5.30 -8.02
CA ALA A 98 -11.87 -6.62 -8.06
C ALA A 98 -10.47 -6.57 -8.69
N ILE A 99 -10.28 -5.81 -9.77
CA ILE A 99 -8.98 -5.61 -10.43
C ILE A 99 -8.00 -4.87 -9.50
N TYR A 100 -8.43 -3.75 -8.90
CA TYR A 100 -7.58 -2.98 -7.99
C TYR A 100 -7.25 -3.75 -6.70
N LEU A 101 -8.14 -4.61 -6.21
CA LEU A 101 -7.84 -5.49 -5.09
C LEU A 101 -6.74 -6.49 -5.42
N GLN A 102 -6.77 -7.07 -6.63
CA GLN A 102 -5.68 -7.91 -7.13
C GLN A 102 -4.38 -7.12 -7.29
N LEU A 103 -4.45 -5.89 -7.81
CA LEU A 103 -3.31 -4.99 -7.92
C LEU A 103 -2.65 -4.76 -6.55
N VAL A 104 -3.43 -4.41 -5.51
CA VAL A 104 -2.91 -4.18 -4.15
C VAL A 104 -2.17 -5.41 -3.61
N ARG A 105 -2.71 -6.62 -3.80
CA ARG A 105 -2.06 -7.87 -3.39
C ARG A 105 -0.73 -8.09 -4.11
N ILE A 106 -0.69 -7.81 -5.41
CA ILE A 106 0.53 -7.91 -6.21
C ILE A 106 1.56 -6.88 -5.73
N LEU A 107 1.18 -5.62 -5.60
CA LEU A 107 2.06 -4.54 -5.17
C LEU A 107 2.62 -4.77 -3.77
N GLN A 108 1.81 -5.28 -2.83
CA GLN A 108 2.28 -5.69 -1.50
C GLN A 108 3.40 -6.73 -1.58
N ARG A 109 3.24 -7.75 -2.44
CA ARG A 109 4.30 -8.74 -2.67
C ARG A 109 5.55 -8.09 -3.27
N LYS A 110 5.39 -7.19 -4.25
CA LYS A 110 6.51 -6.55 -4.96
C LYS A 110 7.35 -5.62 -4.08
N VAL A 111 6.79 -5.03 -3.02
CA VAL A 111 7.52 -4.20 -2.06
C VAL A 111 8.05 -4.96 -0.84
N THR A 112 7.88 -6.28 -0.81
CA THR A 112 8.36 -7.13 0.29
C THR A 112 9.86 -7.39 0.11
N TRP A 113 10.64 -7.06 1.15
CA TRP A 113 12.07 -7.36 1.16
C TRP A 113 12.34 -8.86 1.16
N PRO A 114 13.40 -9.34 0.51
CA PRO A 114 13.89 -10.70 0.73
C PRO A 114 14.43 -10.84 2.16
N ALA A 115 14.38 -12.06 2.72
CA ALA A 115 14.85 -12.34 4.08
C ALA A 115 16.36 -12.09 4.25
N GLU A 116 17.16 -12.44 3.24
CA GLU A 116 18.61 -12.25 3.22
C GLU A 116 19.04 -11.78 1.82
N PRO A 117 18.90 -10.48 1.48
CA PRO A 117 19.09 -10.02 0.11
C PRO A 117 20.49 -10.28 -0.42
N GLY A 118 21.52 -10.13 0.42
CA GLY A 118 22.92 -10.08 -0.04
C GLY A 118 23.21 -8.94 -1.02
N TRP A 119 22.26 -8.02 -1.22
CA TRP A 119 22.32 -6.96 -2.22
C TRP A 119 23.43 -5.95 -1.93
N ALA A 120 23.92 -5.30 -2.97
CA ALA A 120 24.78 -4.13 -2.85
C ALA A 120 23.97 -2.89 -2.42
N LYS A 121 24.65 -1.78 -2.15
CA LYS A 121 23.99 -0.55 -1.66
C LYS A 121 23.09 0.07 -2.73
N ASP A 122 23.62 0.23 -3.93
CA ASP A 122 22.93 0.71 -5.13
C ASP A 122 21.67 -0.11 -5.45
N GLN A 123 21.75 -1.44 -5.33
CA GLN A 123 20.61 -2.34 -5.48
C GLN A 123 19.51 -2.08 -4.44
N ARG A 124 19.87 -1.90 -3.16
CA ARG A 124 18.91 -1.53 -2.11
C ARG A 124 18.31 -0.16 -2.32
N ASP A 125 19.12 0.82 -2.74
CA ASP A 125 18.68 2.19 -2.98
C ASP A 125 17.68 2.19 -4.17
N LYS A 126 17.97 1.43 -5.24
CA LYS A 126 17.07 1.24 -6.38
C LYS A 126 15.75 0.60 -5.97
N PHE A 127 15.77 -0.47 -5.16
CA PHE A 127 14.55 -1.08 -4.65
C PHE A 127 13.77 -0.13 -3.73
N SER A 128 14.44 0.65 -2.88
CA SER A 128 13.78 1.67 -2.03
C SER A 128 13.07 2.74 -2.87
N ASN A 129 13.65 3.15 -4.00
CA ASN A 129 12.97 4.06 -4.95
C ASN A 129 11.71 3.41 -5.51
N TYR A 130 11.81 2.18 -6.01
CA TYR A 130 10.67 1.42 -6.53
C TYR A 130 9.54 1.25 -5.50
N ARG A 131 9.88 1.01 -4.23
CA ARG A 131 8.86 0.97 -3.15
C ARG A 131 8.10 2.29 -3.02
N ARG A 132 8.73 3.43 -3.29
CA ARG A 132 8.06 4.74 -3.30
C ARG A 132 7.12 4.88 -4.50
N ASP A 133 7.55 4.46 -5.68
CA ASP A 133 6.72 4.49 -6.89
C ASP A 133 5.49 3.56 -6.75
N VAL A 134 5.68 2.38 -6.15
CA VAL A 134 4.57 1.51 -5.77
C VAL A 134 3.67 2.16 -4.71
N GLY A 135 4.25 2.91 -3.77
CA GLY A 135 3.51 3.71 -2.80
C GLY A 135 2.55 4.70 -3.45
N ASP A 136 3.00 5.38 -4.50
CA ASP A 136 2.16 6.30 -5.28
C ASP A 136 1.03 5.56 -6.01
N ALA A 137 1.33 4.40 -6.62
CA ALA A 137 0.30 3.55 -7.22
C ALA A 137 -0.73 3.03 -6.20
N LEU A 138 -0.31 2.75 -4.96
CA LEU A 138 -1.20 2.35 -3.86
C LEU A 138 -2.11 3.49 -3.39
N ILE A 139 -1.64 4.75 -3.43
CA ILE A 139 -2.50 5.91 -3.14
C ILE A 139 -3.63 6.00 -4.16
N ASN A 140 -3.33 5.81 -5.44
CA ASN A 140 -4.35 5.79 -6.50
C ASN A 140 -5.34 4.64 -6.30
N ALA A 141 -4.83 3.43 -6.01
CA ALA A 141 -5.68 2.28 -5.70
C ALA A 141 -6.60 2.53 -4.50
N TYR A 142 -6.16 3.32 -3.51
CA TYR A 142 -6.97 3.67 -2.36
C TYR A 142 -8.19 4.54 -2.74
N TYR A 143 -8.08 5.43 -3.72
CA TYR A 143 -9.22 6.23 -4.18
C TYR A 143 -10.33 5.38 -4.79
N VAL A 144 -9.98 4.26 -5.43
CA VAL A 144 -10.94 3.29 -5.98
C VAL A 144 -11.54 2.39 -4.88
N LEU A 145 -10.70 1.83 -4.01
CA LEU A 145 -11.10 0.77 -3.07
C LEU A 145 -11.61 1.29 -1.70
N ARG A 146 -11.09 2.44 -1.25
CA ARG A 146 -11.40 3.04 0.06
C ARG A 146 -11.25 2.03 1.20
N ASP A 147 -12.28 1.87 2.03
CA ASP A 147 -12.28 1.01 3.21
C ASP A 147 -11.98 -0.46 2.90
N GLU A 148 -12.26 -0.93 1.68
CA GLU A 148 -11.96 -2.31 1.27
C GLU A 148 -10.46 -2.57 1.23
N MET A 149 -9.65 -1.61 0.79
CA MET A 149 -8.19 -1.72 0.80
C MET A 149 -7.65 -1.82 2.22
N LEU A 150 -8.18 -1.01 3.16
CA LEU A 150 -7.77 -1.08 4.55
C LEU A 150 -8.12 -2.43 5.19
N ARG A 151 -9.30 -2.98 4.87
CA ARG A 151 -9.70 -4.31 5.34
C ARG A 151 -8.74 -5.38 4.82
N GLU A 152 -8.46 -5.35 3.52
CA GLU A 152 -7.54 -6.29 2.85
C GLU A 152 -6.12 -6.23 3.43
N LEU A 153 -5.65 -5.07 3.88
CA LEU A 153 -4.33 -4.95 4.50
C LEU A 153 -4.33 -5.35 5.98
N VAL A 154 -5.35 -4.96 6.75
CA VAL A 154 -5.35 -5.09 8.21
C VAL A 154 -5.78 -6.48 8.69
N GLU A 155 -6.77 -7.12 8.06
CA GLU A 155 -7.24 -8.44 8.51
C GLU A 155 -6.14 -9.50 8.42
N PRO A 156 -5.42 -9.68 7.28
CA PRO A 156 -4.31 -10.62 7.20
C PRO A 156 -3.14 -10.26 8.10
N LEU A 157 -2.90 -8.96 8.35
CA LEU A 157 -1.86 -8.50 9.27
C LEU A 157 -2.10 -9.00 10.70
N VAL A 158 -3.36 -8.94 11.15
CA VAL A 158 -3.76 -9.44 12.47
C VAL A 158 -3.54 -10.94 12.59
N GLU A 159 -3.90 -11.71 11.56
CA GLU A 159 -3.68 -13.15 11.53
C GLU A 159 -2.19 -13.51 11.56
N ARG A 160 -1.37 -12.82 10.77
CA ARG A 160 0.09 -13.03 10.73
C ARG A 160 0.76 -12.74 12.06
N LEU A 161 0.35 -11.68 12.75
CA LEU A 161 0.88 -11.33 14.08
C LEU A 161 0.38 -12.24 15.22
N ALA A 162 -0.67 -13.02 14.96
CA ALA A 162 -1.19 -13.98 15.92
C ALA A 162 -0.49 -15.35 15.83
N ASN A 163 0.11 -15.68 14.68
CA ASN A 163 0.72 -16.97 14.39
C ASN A 163 2.25 -16.94 14.52
N GLU A 164 2.85 -18.04 14.96
CA GLU A 164 4.31 -18.22 15.03
C GLU A 164 4.76 -19.34 14.07
N PRO A 165 5.88 -19.18 13.33
CA PRO A 165 6.75 -18.00 13.31
C PRO A 165 6.12 -16.83 12.54
N VAL A 166 6.32 -15.60 13.05
CA VAL A 166 5.85 -14.39 12.36
C VAL A 166 6.71 -14.10 11.12
N ASP A 167 6.04 -13.91 9.98
CA ASP A 167 6.62 -13.40 8.73
C ASP A 167 6.81 -11.88 8.82
N TRP A 168 7.99 -11.45 9.27
CA TRP A 168 8.29 -10.05 9.54
C TRP A 168 8.45 -9.23 8.26
N GLU A 169 8.94 -9.85 7.20
CA GLU A 169 9.09 -9.25 5.88
C GLU A 169 7.72 -8.84 5.33
N CYS A 170 6.74 -9.74 5.42
CA CYS A 170 5.38 -9.45 4.97
C CYS A 170 4.63 -8.49 5.91
N VAL A 171 4.88 -8.56 7.23
CA VAL A 171 4.37 -7.57 8.20
C VAL A 171 4.90 -6.18 7.86
N GLU A 172 6.20 -6.03 7.61
CA GLU A 172 6.81 -4.76 7.25
C GLU A 172 6.25 -4.22 5.93
N ALA A 173 6.11 -5.06 4.90
CA ALA A 173 5.53 -4.67 3.62
C ALA A 173 4.09 -4.17 3.78
N THR A 174 3.29 -4.83 4.62
CA THR A 174 1.91 -4.42 4.89
C THR A 174 1.87 -3.05 5.56
N LEU A 175 2.72 -2.83 6.56
CA LEU A 175 2.81 -1.53 7.25
C LEU A 175 3.39 -0.44 6.34
N HIS A 176 4.30 -0.79 5.43
CA HIS A 176 4.81 0.12 4.40
C HIS A 176 3.68 0.60 3.48
N ASN A 177 2.82 -0.30 3.00
CA ASN A 177 1.67 0.04 2.17
C ASN A 177 0.69 0.97 2.91
N ILE A 178 0.37 0.66 4.17
CA ILE A 178 -0.50 1.51 4.99
C ILE A 178 0.12 2.89 5.20
N LYS A 179 1.44 2.96 5.42
CA LYS A 179 2.16 4.23 5.55
C LYS A 179 2.13 5.03 4.24
N ALA A 180 2.24 4.38 3.08
CA ALA A 180 2.20 5.06 1.79
C ALA A 180 0.86 5.79 1.59
N ILE A 181 -0.26 5.15 1.94
CA ILE A 181 -1.60 5.71 1.78
C ILE A 181 -2.05 6.65 2.91
N GLN A 182 -1.22 6.89 3.93
CA GLN A 182 -1.64 7.56 5.17
C GLN A 182 -2.28 8.93 4.96
N GLU A 183 -1.80 9.70 3.98
CA GLU A 183 -2.27 11.07 3.69
C GLU A 183 -3.65 11.05 3.01
N ALA A 184 -4.02 9.95 2.36
CA ALA A 184 -5.31 9.77 1.70
C ALA A 184 -6.41 9.24 2.64
N LEU A 185 -6.05 8.79 3.86
CA LEU A 185 -6.99 8.21 4.80
C LEU A 185 -8.04 9.24 5.29
N PRO A 186 -9.30 8.84 5.51
CA PRO A 186 -10.35 9.73 5.98
C PRO A 186 -10.20 10.09 7.45
N VAL A 187 -10.58 11.32 7.79
CA VAL A 187 -10.65 11.83 9.17
C VAL A 187 -11.83 11.22 9.96
N ASP A 188 -12.61 10.36 9.34
CA ASP A 188 -13.74 9.72 9.98
C ASP A 188 -13.37 8.40 10.67
N PRO A 189 -14.18 7.97 11.64
CA PRO A 189 -14.02 6.68 12.31
C PRO A 189 -13.93 5.50 11.33
N ASN A 190 -12.80 4.78 11.33
CA ASN A 190 -12.61 3.59 10.50
C ASN A 190 -12.29 2.34 11.36
N PRO A 191 -13.06 1.23 11.26
CA PRO A 191 -12.83 0.01 12.03
C PRO A 191 -11.48 -0.66 11.80
N SER A 192 -10.96 -0.63 10.57
CA SER A 192 -9.66 -1.20 10.22
C SER A 192 -8.52 -0.39 10.86
N LEU A 193 -8.62 0.94 10.86
CA LEU A 193 -7.66 1.80 11.58
C LEU A 193 -7.71 1.58 13.10
N ALA A 194 -8.91 1.42 13.67
CA ALA A 194 -9.06 1.09 15.08
C ALA A 194 -8.40 -0.26 15.44
N THR A 195 -8.43 -1.22 14.51
CA THR A 195 -7.77 -2.53 14.68
C THR A 195 -6.25 -2.41 14.54
N LEU A 196 -5.77 -1.66 13.56
CA LEU A 196 -4.34 -1.38 13.31
C LEU A 196 -3.65 -0.74 14.53
N PHE A 197 -4.30 0.24 15.15
CA PHE A 197 -3.77 0.91 16.35
C PHE A 197 -4.17 0.19 17.65
N GLY A 198 -4.95 -0.88 17.55
CA GLY A 198 -5.37 -1.70 18.68
C GLY A 198 -4.29 -2.66 19.18
N PRO A 199 -4.53 -3.34 20.32
CA PRO A 199 -3.57 -4.25 20.93
C PRO A 199 -3.26 -5.49 20.08
N ARG A 200 -4.14 -5.84 19.13
CA ARG A 200 -3.97 -6.99 18.24
C ARG A 200 -2.82 -6.79 17.25
N VAL A 201 -2.56 -5.55 16.84
CA VAL A 201 -1.45 -5.21 15.94
C VAL A 201 -0.37 -4.47 16.72
N LEU A 202 -0.64 -3.24 17.16
CA LEU A 202 0.34 -2.41 17.86
C LEU A 202 0.91 -3.07 19.12
N GLY A 203 0.10 -3.82 19.87
CA GLY A 203 0.54 -4.54 21.07
C GLY A 203 1.46 -5.73 20.78
N ARG A 204 1.48 -6.22 19.53
CA ARG A 204 2.31 -7.36 19.07
C ARG A 204 3.57 -6.90 18.33
N LEU A 205 3.67 -5.64 17.93
CA LEU A 205 4.86 -5.12 17.25
C LEU A 205 6.07 -5.07 18.22
N PRO A 206 7.29 -5.39 17.76
CA PRO A 206 8.48 -5.39 18.59
C PRO A 206 8.77 -3.96 19.06
N ARG A 207 8.74 -3.72 20.37
CA ARG A 207 9.16 -2.44 20.93
C ARG A 207 10.69 -2.35 20.91
N ALA A 208 11.22 -1.14 20.81
CA ALA A 208 12.66 -0.92 20.84
C ALA A 208 13.28 -1.62 22.06
N GLY A 209 14.15 -2.62 21.81
CA GLY A 209 14.90 -3.35 22.84
C GLY A 209 14.42 -4.77 23.17
N THR A 210 13.19 -5.16 22.85
CA THR A 210 12.71 -6.55 23.04
C THR A 210 12.89 -7.34 21.75
N HIS A 211 13.71 -8.41 21.79
CA HIS A 211 13.95 -9.37 20.72
C HIS A 211 13.68 -8.81 19.31
N ARG A 212 14.58 -7.95 18.81
CA ARG A 212 14.66 -7.79 17.35
C ARG A 212 14.81 -9.21 16.80
N PRO A 213 13.93 -9.68 15.90
CA PRO A 213 14.17 -10.93 15.21
C PRO A 213 15.61 -10.88 14.72
N VAL A 214 16.37 -11.94 14.95
CA VAL A 214 17.81 -11.99 14.66
C VAL A 214 18.12 -11.59 13.20
N ARG A 215 17.13 -11.66 12.31
CA ARG A 215 17.16 -11.20 10.91
C ARG A 215 17.09 -9.69 10.68
N ALA A 216 16.64 -8.90 11.66
CA ALA A 216 16.71 -7.43 11.63
C ALA A 216 18.10 -6.87 12.02
N ARG A 217 19.16 -7.70 11.99
CA ARG A 217 20.54 -7.33 12.36
C ARG A 217 21.49 -7.05 11.19
N GLY A 218 21.09 -7.25 9.94
CA GLY A 218 21.98 -7.03 8.78
C GLY A 218 21.89 -5.64 8.14
N HIS A 219 20.74 -4.97 8.25
CA HIS A 219 20.52 -3.68 7.63
C HIS A 219 19.78 -2.77 8.59
N PRO A 220 20.06 -1.45 8.59
CA PRO A 220 19.04 -0.49 8.94
C PRO A 220 17.96 -0.60 7.86
N LEU A 221 17.22 -1.72 7.86
CA LEU A 221 15.94 -1.81 7.21
C LEU A 221 15.21 -0.56 7.67
N GLU A 222 14.53 0.07 6.73
CA GLU A 222 13.55 1.11 6.93
C GLU A 222 12.41 0.57 7.81
N THR A 223 12.74 0.26 9.05
CA THR A 223 11.86 0.21 10.20
C THR A 223 11.05 1.49 10.27
N THR A 224 11.32 2.52 9.46
CA THR A 224 10.42 3.63 9.15
C THR A 224 8.94 3.29 9.18
N ALA A 225 8.44 2.16 8.65
CA ALA A 225 7.00 1.83 8.77
C ALA A 225 6.60 1.39 10.20
N ILE A 226 7.31 0.41 10.78
CA ILE A 226 7.07 -0.05 12.16
C ILE A 226 7.35 1.07 13.18
N ALA A 227 8.46 1.77 13.02
CA ALA A 227 8.88 2.95 13.77
C ALA A 227 7.95 4.14 13.53
N TRP A 228 7.34 4.30 12.36
CA TRP A 228 6.26 5.28 12.17
C TRP A 228 5.10 4.93 13.08
N VAL A 229 4.62 3.68 13.05
CA VAL A 229 3.55 3.20 13.95
C VAL A 229 3.94 3.37 15.42
N LEU A 230 5.18 3.06 15.81
CA LEU A 230 5.66 3.14 17.20
C LEU A 230 5.97 4.57 17.68
N LYS A 231 6.30 5.50 16.77
CA LYS A 231 6.54 6.93 17.09
C LYS A 231 5.23 7.72 17.25
N LEU A 232 4.10 7.15 16.87
CA LEU A 232 2.79 7.75 17.17
C LEU A 232 2.65 7.90 18.70
N PRO A 233 2.20 9.07 19.18
CA PRO A 233 2.22 9.38 20.60
C PRO A 233 1.42 8.36 21.44
N PRO A 234 1.82 8.09 22.71
CA PRO A 234 1.16 7.10 23.57
C PRO A 234 -0.34 7.34 23.78
N THR A 235 -0.83 8.56 23.58
CA THR A 235 -2.27 8.90 23.57
C THR A 235 -3.04 8.19 22.45
N ALA A 236 -2.41 7.83 21.32
CA ALA A 236 -3.01 6.94 20.33
C ALA A 236 -2.99 5.45 20.77
N GLN A 237 -2.11 5.09 21.71
CA GLN A 237 -1.85 3.72 22.15
C GLN A 237 -2.61 3.34 23.45
N LEU A 238 -3.08 4.34 24.20
CA LEU A 238 -3.81 4.21 25.46
C LEU A 238 -5.04 5.09 25.41
N TRP A 239 -6.08 4.69 24.67
CA TRP A 239 -7.36 5.37 24.80
C TRP A 239 -8.48 4.40 25.22
N PRO A 240 -8.99 4.50 26.47
CA PRO A 240 -10.06 3.64 26.94
C PRO A 240 -11.29 3.81 26.04
N SER A 241 -12.04 2.72 25.85
CA SER A 241 -13.12 2.49 24.87
C SER A 241 -14.31 3.49 24.88
N ARG A 242 -14.22 4.62 25.59
CA ARG A 242 -15.34 5.50 25.95
C ARG A 242 -15.26 6.95 25.43
N VAL A 243 -14.38 7.28 24.48
CA VAL A 243 -14.32 8.64 23.92
C VAL A 243 -14.82 8.64 22.47
N PRO A 244 -15.69 9.60 22.08
CA PRO A 244 -16.29 9.64 20.75
C PRO A 244 -15.21 9.71 19.66
N THR A 245 -15.40 8.89 18.63
CA THR A 245 -14.38 8.59 17.63
C THR A 245 -13.92 9.82 16.83
N ARG A 246 -14.73 10.88 16.76
CA ARG A 246 -14.43 12.14 16.06
C ARG A 246 -13.28 12.95 16.70
N GLU A 247 -13.14 12.93 18.02
CA GLU A 247 -12.05 13.63 18.72
C GLU A 247 -10.72 12.87 18.64
N ARG A 248 -10.80 11.53 18.65
CA ARG A 248 -9.65 10.65 18.47
C ARG A 248 -8.98 10.87 17.12
N VAL A 249 -9.81 10.96 16.08
CA VAL A 249 -9.29 11.13 14.74
C VAL A 249 -8.73 12.55 14.55
N ARG A 250 -9.41 13.61 15.01
CA ARG A 250 -8.83 14.97 14.98
C ARG A 250 -7.49 15.11 15.70
N ALA A 251 -7.32 14.48 16.87
CA ALA A 251 -6.06 14.49 17.61
C ALA A 251 -4.94 13.71 16.89
N TYR A 252 -5.30 12.60 16.24
CA TYR A 252 -4.42 11.80 15.37
C TYR A 252 -3.95 12.60 14.14
N TYR A 253 -4.85 13.27 13.42
CA TYR A 253 -4.49 14.13 12.30
C TYR A 253 -3.70 15.38 12.72
N TRP A 254 -3.96 15.93 13.91
CA TRP A 254 -3.16 17.02 14.46
C TRP A 254 -1.72 16.56 14.76
N THR A 255 -1.54 15.34 15.29
CA THR A 255 -0.20 14.79 15.55
C THR A 255 0.53 14.42 14.26
N LEU A 256 -0.15 13.89 13.26
CA LEU A 256 0.41 13.72 11.91
C LEU A 256 0.81 15.06 11.29
N SER A 257 -0.08 16.07 11.27
CA SER A 257 0.23 17.43 10.76
C SER A 257 1.39 18.11 11.50
N ALA A 258 1.48 17.94 12.83
CA ALA A 258 2.55 18.51 13.64
C ALA A 258 3.90 17.80 13.41
N MET A 259 3.91 16.52 13.01
CA MET A 259 5.12 15.79 12.66
C MET A 259 5.63 16.13 11.25
N SER A 260 4.74 16.56 10.35
CA SER A 260 5.08 17.00 8.99
C SER A 260 5.63 18.43 8.91
N SER A 261 5.54 19.22 10.00
CA SER A 261 5.92 20.64 10.01
C SER A 261 6.82 20.99 11.21
N PRO A 262 8.09 21.40 11.01
CA PRO A 262 9.02 21.65 12.12
C PRO A 262 8.70 22.89 12.99
N ARG A 263 7.55 23.55 12.81
CA ARG A 263 7.27 24.89 13.40
C ARG A 263 5.92 25.07 14.11
N LEU A 264 5.15 24.04 14.42
CA LEU A 264 3.87 24.23 15.13
C LEU A 264 3.98 23.91 16.63
N LYS A 265 3.83 24.95 17.46
CA LYS A 265 3.79 24.86 18.94
C LYS A 265 2.37 24.56 19.42
N SER A 266 2.26 23.53 20.26
CA SER A 266 1.19 23.16 21.22
C SER A 266 -0.27 23.01 20.74
N PRO A 267 -1.02 22.02 21.27
CA PRO A 267 -2.40 21.76 20.89
C PRO A 267 -3.38 22.83 21.40
N PRO A 268 -4.48 23.10 20.69
CA PRO A 268 -5.55 23.98 21.15
C PRO A 268 -6.44 23.23 22.15
N TYR A 269 -5.92 22.98 23.35
CA TYR A 269 -6.70 22.56 24.51
C TYR A 269 -6.20 23.32 25.74
N ALA A 270 -6.44 24.63 25.74
CA ALA A 270 -6.24 25.47 26.90
C ALA A 270 -7.37 26.50 26.94
N GLU A 271 -8.58 26.06 27.32
CA GLU A 271 -9.60 26.88 27.97
C GLU A 271 -10.82 26.02 28.32
N MET A 272 -10.69 25.25 29.39
CA MET A 272 -11.83 24.95 30.27
C MET A 272 -11.34 25.17 31.69
N GLN A 273 -11.41 26.43 32.14
CA GLN A 273 -11.35 26.72 33.56
C GLN A 273 -12.61 26.15 34.23
N PRO A 274 -12.50 25.53 35.41
CA PRO A 274 -13.67 25.26 36.23
C PRO A 274 -14.05 26.55 36.97
N GLY A 275 -15.06 27.25 36.47
CA GLY A 275 -15.78 28.28 37.23
C GLY A 275 -16.57 27.63 38.36
N ARG A 276 -16.37 28.12 39.58
CA ARG A 276 -17.33 28.00 40.68
C ARG A 276 -18.53 28.90 40.42
#